data_AF-A0A1Y2BG44-F1
#
_entry.id   AF-A0A1Y2BG44-F1
#
_cell.length_a   1.000
_cell.length_b   1.000
_cell.length_c   1.000
_cell.angle_alpha   90.00
_cell.angle_beta   90.00
_cell.angle_gamma   90.00
#
_symmetry.space_group_name_H-M   'P 1'
#
loop_
_entity.id
_entity.type
_entity.pdbx_description
1 polymer ?
#
loop_
_entity_poly.entity_id
_entity_poly.type
_entity_poly.pdbx_seq_one_letter_code
_entity_poly.pdbx_strand_id
1 'polypeptide(L)'
;MYFDLFLPFPSPRETLGEPSSSKKKKDKGKGRAQPSEPSSSTLTLKSCWDGIDIEDKEGFSKNVALSGHLGYNVIGCTIPIEPSSHAPDCPFRAHLPFPILDPRNTSSQMGSSGGGGGGGGRGGPSMVQVSRLHMRLDDSKVHCFTGGNTNTLKDWDLLSVLVTSDKALQLACTELANPGPNQISIISLPLHERPYHFRLNRKQIRQAQRLGVVFEILYSAALFPPSSVSAETARRYRQNWMTNAKEVVRVTGGKGVIFSSGPGGSAEGLRGPQDVVNLATILGMPANLAKDAVSQNPKMVLLKAQARRTYKAVLSMPKLVPAPGQPLPAPNVIENGKVSPKRPAENSAPPMSKKVKVA
;
A
#
# COMPACT_ATOMS: atom_id res chain seq x y z
N MET A 1 -2.58 5.66 -16.17
CA MET A 1 -1.87 5.40 -14.91
C MET A 1 -1.66 3.90 -14.80
N TYR A 2 -0.44 3.45 -14.55
CA TYR A 2 -0.10 2.04 -14.39
C TYR A 2 0.42 1.76 -12.98
N PHE A 3 0.19 0.54 -12.52
CA PHE A 3 0.44 0.12 -11.14
C PHE A 3 1.31 -1.14 -11.13
N ASP A 4 2.29 -1.16 -10.23
CA ASP A 4 2.94 -2.39 -9.80
C ASP A 4 2.83 -2.48 -8.27
N LEU A 5 1.93 -3.32 -7.77
CA LEU A 5 1.62 -3.38 -6.35
C LEU A 5 2.53 -4.35 -5.58
N PHE A 6 3.58 -4.89 -6.21
CA PHE A 6 4.51 -5.81 -5.55
C PHE A 6 5.96 -5.46 -5.83
N LEU A 7 6.46 -4.42 -5.15
CA LEU A 7 7.89 -4.12 -5.08
C LEU A 7 8.42 -4.54 -3.71
N PRO A 8 9.23 -5.62 -3.60
CA PRO A 8 9.70 -6.09 -2.31
C PRO A 8 10.60 -5.05 -1.64
N PHE A 9 10.23 -4.63 -0.44
CA PHE A 9 11.04 -3.76 0.39
C PHE A 9 12.06 -4.61 1.16
N PRO A 10 13.35 -4.21 1.23
CA PRO A 10 14.36 -4.99 1.93
C PRO A 10 14.06 -5.10 3.42
N SER A 11 14.20 -6.30 3.96
CA SER A 11 14.10 -6.58 5.39
C SER A 11 15.50 -6.56 6.03
N PRO A 12 15.64 -6.08 7.28
CA PRO A 12 16.90 -6.21 8.02
C PRO A 12 17.36 -7.67 8.04
N ARG A 13 18.63 -7.93 7.73
CA ARG A 13 19.21 -9.26 7.92
C ARG A 13 19.29 -9.52 9.42
N GLU A 14 18.58 -10.53 9.91
CA GLU A 14 18.83 -11.02 11.26
C GLU A 14 20.30 -11.47 11.32
N THR A 15 21.15 -10.69 11.97
CA THR A 15 22.50 -11.12 12.30
C THR A 15 22.37 -12.39 13.15
N LEU A 16 22.82 -13.53 12.61
CA LEU A 16 22.94 -14.79 13.33
C LEU A 16 23.75 -14.55 14.62
N GLY A 17 23.04 -14.36 15.73
CA GLY A 17 23.60 -14.01 17.03
C GLY A 17 22.61 -14.38 18.12
N GLU A 18 22.81 -15.59 18.65
CA GLU A 18 22.34 -16.18 19.91
C GLU A 18 20.89 -15.96 20.41
N PRO A 19 20.16 -17.03 20.77
CA PRO A 19 18.84 -16.91 21.38
C PRO A 19 18.97 -16.34 22.80
N SER A 20 18.53 -15.09 23.01
CA SER A 20 18.34 -14.51 24.34
C SER A 20 17.17 -15.20 25.05
N SER A 21 17.45 -16.34 25.67
CA SER A 21 16.52 -17.06 26.53
C SER A 21 16.36 -16.34 27.88
N SER A 22 15.45 -15.36 27.96
CA SER A 22 15.02 -14.85 29.26
C SER A 22 14.09 -15.87 29.94
N LYS A 23 14.69 -16.86 30.62
CA LYS A 23 13.99 -17.78 31.54
C LYS A 23 13.34 -16.97 32.67
N LYS A 24 12.02 -16.79 32.63
CA LYS A 24 11.25 -16.38 33.82
C LYS A 24 11.15 -17.56 34.78
N LYS A 25 11.96 -17.52 35.84
CA LYS A 25 11.85 -18.38 37.03
C LYS A 25 10.55 -18.04 37.75
N LYS A 26 9.69 -19.03 37.95
CA LYS A 26 8.41 -18.91 38.65
C LYS A 26 8.68 -19.01 40.15
N ASP A 27 8.67 -17.89 40.86
CA ASP A 27 8.69 -17.87 42.31
C ASP A 27 7.36 -17.36 42.86
N LYS A 28 6.81 -18.09 43.85
CA LYS A 28 5.50 -17.85 44.46
C LYS A 28 5.71 -16.93 45.67
N GLY A 29 5.32 -15.66 45.56
CA GLY A 29 5.25 -14.74 46.69
C GLY A 29 3.98 -13.89 46.63
N LYS A 30 3.10 -14.03 47.63
CA LYS A 30 1.94 -13.16 47.85
C LYS A 30 2.43 -11.79 48.33
N GLY A 31 2.15 -10.73 47.57
CA GLY A 31 2.46 -9.35 47.93
C GLY A 31 1.47 -8.37 47.28
N ARG A 32 0.90 -7.49 48.10
CA ARG A 32 -0.19 -6.55 47.84
C ARG A 32 0.27 -5.41 46.90
N ALA A 33 -0.48 -5.14 45.83
CA ALA A 33 -0.13 -4.11 44.84
C ALA A 33 -0.53 -2.70 45.29
N GLN A 34 0.39 -1.74 45.15
CA GLN A 34 0.11 -0.30 45.09
C GLN A 34 0.18 0.18 43.62
N PRO A 35 -0.52 1.26 43.24
CA PRO A 35 -0.63 1.71 41.85
C PRO A 35 0.58 2.55 41.43
N SER A 36 1.20 2.20 40.30
CA SER A 36 2.26 2.97 39.64
C SER A 36 1.68 3.87 38.55
N GLU A 37 2.03 5.16 38.60
CA GLU A 37 1.70 6.19 37.59
C GLU A 37 2.28 5.89 36.19
N PRO A 38 1.65 6.40 35.11
CA PRO A 38 2.07 6.11 33.74
C PRO A 38 3.30 6.92 33.34
N SER A 39 4.39 6.23 33.02
CA SER A 39 5.55 6.84 32.34
C SER A 39 5.21 7.09 30.87
N SER A 40 5.25 8.35 30.45
CA SER A 40 5.10 8.75 29.05
C SER A 40 6.37 8.40 28.27
N SER A 41 6.39 7.23 27.63
CA SER A 41 7.43 6.90 26.64
C SER A 41 7.12 7.64 25.33
N THR A 42 7.90 8.69 25.06
CA THR A 42 7.88 9.36 23.75
C THR A 42 8.54 8.41 22.75
N LEU A 43 7.74 7.67 21.97
CA LEU A 43 8.24 6.72 20.97
C LEU A 43 8.81 7.50 19.78
N THR A 44 10.14 7.63 19.70
CA THR A 44 10.83 8.14 18.51
C THR A 44 10.52 7.20 17.34
N LEU A 45 9.79 7.68 16.33
CA LEU A 45 9.47 6.88 15.15
C LEU A 45 10.75 6.63 14.36
N LYS A 46 11.12 5.36 14.23
CA LYS A 46 12.28 4.90 13.45
C LYS A 46 12.05 5.13 11.96
N SER A 47 13.14 5.37 11.23
CA SER A 47 13.07 5.45 9.76
C SER A 47 12.79 4.07 9.18
N CYS A 48 12.09 4.01 8.04
CA CYS A 48 11.92 2.75 7.32
C CYS A 48 13.26 2.15 6.83
N TRP A 49 14.32 2.96 6.80
CA TRP A 49 15.66 2.57 6.36
C TRP A 49 16.58 2.09 7.50
N ASP A 50 16.10 2.08 8.74
CA ASP A 50 16.89 1.67 9.90
C ASP A 50 17.17 0.16 9.86
N GLY A 51 18.44 -0.23 10.00
CA GLY A 51 18.87 -1.63 9.98
C GLY A 51 18.95 -2.28 8.59
N ILE A 52 18.83 -1.50 7.52
CA ILE A 52 18.95 -1.98 6.13
C ILE A 52 20.34 -1.65 5.59
N ASP A 53 20.97 -2.62 4.94
CA ASP A 53 22.29 -2.50 4.32
C ASP A 53 22.29 -1.50 3.16
N ILE A 54 23.42 -0.85 2.92
CA ILE A 54 23.56 0.17 1.86
C ILE A 54 23.28 -0.43 0.47
N GLU A 55 23.74 -1.65 0.22
CA GLU A 55 23.52 -2.37 -1.05
C GLU A 55 22.02 -2.61 -1.30
N ASP A 56 21.28 -3.02 -0.27
CA ASP A 56 19.84 -3.26 -0.36
C ASP A 56 19.06 -1.94 -0.56
N LYS A 57 19.51 -0.85 0.08
CA LYS A 57 18.97 0.50 -0.15
C LYS A 57 19.17 0.96 -1.59
N GLU A 58 20.36 0.77 -2.12
CA GLU A 58 20.70 1.13 -3.49
C GLU A 58 19.92 0.27 -4.48
N GLY A 59 19.81 -1.04 -4.24
CA GLY A 59 19.01 -1.97 -5.02
C GLY A 59 17.54 -1.56 -5.09
N PHE A 60 16.93 -1.25 -3.94
CA PHE A 60 15.55 -0.77 -3.90
C PHE A 60 15.39 0.57 -4.62
N SER A 61 16.34 1.51 -4.45
CA SER A 61 16.34 2.80 -5.15
C SER A 61 16.40 2.65 -6.66
N LYS A 62 17.26 1.75 -7.16
CA LYS A 62 17.35 1.42 -8.60
C LYS A 62 16.05 0.85 -9.12
N ASN A 63 15.39 -0.03 -8.37
CA ASN A 63 14.10 -0.59 -8.75
C ASN A 63 13.01 0.49 -8.85
N VAL A 64 12.92 1.39 -7.85
CA VAL A 64 11.95 2.50 -7.89
C VAL A 64 12.19 3.42 -9.09
N ALA A 65 13.45 3.78 -9.36
CA ALA A 65 13.82 4.59 -10.52
C ALA A 65 13.44 3.88 -11.84
N LEU A 66 13.73 2.59 -11.95
CA LEU A 66 13.40 1.77 -13.12
C LEU A 66 11.89 1.64 -13.30
N SER A 67 11.12 1.41 -12.25
CA SER A 67 9.65 1.39 -12.32
C SER A 67 9.10 2.72 -12.89
N GLY A 68 9.65 3.85 -12.47
CA GLY A 68 9.29 5.16 -13.01
C GLY A 68 9.66 5.31 -14.49
N HIS A 69 10.86 4.86 -14.86
CA HIS A 69 11.32 4.87 -16.25
C HIS A 69 10.47 3.98 -17.17
N LEU A 70 10.04 2.81 -16.70
CA LEU A 70 9.15 1.90 -17.41
C LEU A 70 7.72 2.44 -17.56
N GLY A 71 7.36 3.49 -16.82
CA GLY A 71 6.07 4.17 -16.91
C GLY A 71 5.06 3.79 -15.83
N TYR A 72 5.49 3.17 -14.72
CA TYR A 72 4.64 2.98 -13.55
C TYR A 72 4.49 4.28 -12.77
N ASN A 73 3.27 4.56 -12.31
CA ASN A 73 2.94 5.76 -11.55
C ASN A 73 2.75 5.47 -10.05
N VAL A 74 2.35 4.23 -9.74
CA VAL A 74 2.05 3.79 -8.38
C VAL A 74 2.77 2.49 -8.11
N ILE A 75 3.53 2.45 -7.02
CA ILE A 75 4.27 1.26 -6.59
C ILE A 75 3.85 0.81 -5.19
N GLY A 76 3.74 -0.49 -4.99
CA GLY A 76 3.50 -1.09 -3.67
C GLY A 76 4.80 -1.50 -3.01
N CYS A 77 5.15 -0.85 -1.89
CA CYS A 77 6.27 -1.25 -1.03
C CYS A 77 5.83 -2.44 -0.19
N THR A 78 6.22 -3.64 -0.61
CA THR A 78 5.73 -4.91 -0.05
C THR A 78 6.68 -5.47 0.98
N ILE A 79 6.15 -5.79 2.16
CA ILE A 79 6.88 -6.49 3.22
C ILE A 79 6.33 -7.92 3.31
N PRO A 80 7.10 -8.91 2.84
CA PRO A 80 6.72 -10.32 2.99
C PRO A 80 6.94 -10.78 4.43
N ILE A 81 6.01 -11.58 4.96
CA ILE A 81 6.13 -12.22 6.26
C ILE A 81 5.69 -13.68 6.22
N GLU A 82 6.31 -14.49 7.06
CA GLU A 82 5.91 -15.87 7.32
C GLU A 82 4.63 -15.93 8.20
N PRO A 83 3.97 -17.10 8.28
CA PRO A 83 2.78 -17.28 9.11
C PRO A 83 3.03 -16.86 10.58
N SER A 84 2.23 -15.92 11.07
CA SER A 84 2.35 -15.39 12.43
C SER A 84 1.00 -14.90 12.95
N SER A 85 0.76 -15.06 14.25
CA SER A 85 -0.42 -14.52 14.93
C SER A 85 -0.33 -13.01 15.18
N HIS A 86 0.87 -12.45 15.17
CA HIS A 86 1.13 -11.03 15.46
C HIS A 86 1.39 -10.25 14.16
N ALA A 87 0.70 -9.13 13.98
CA ALA A 87 0.94 -8.26 12.83
C ALA A 87 2.18 -7.40 13.08
N PRO A 88 3.16 -7.34 12.15
CA PRO A 88 4.29 -6.42 12.29
C PRO A 88 3.81 -4.97 12.21
N ASP A 89 4.47 -4.09 12.94
CA ASP A 89 4.30 -2.65 12.78
C ASP A 89 4.71 -2.22 11.36
N CYS A 90 3.95 -1.30 10.78
CA CYS A 90 4.28 -0.75 9.48
C CYS A 90 5.54 0.14 9.60
N PRO A 91 6.66 -0.17 8.92
CA PRO A 91 7.86 0.66 9.01
C PRO A 91 7.70 2.00 8.31
N PHE A 92 6.66 2.16 7.50
CA PHE A 92 6.34 3.40 6.78
C PHE A 92 5.44 4.35 7.58
N ARG A 93 5.26 4.10 8.88
CA ARG A 93 4.48 4.97 9.80
C ARG A 93 4.99 6.41 9.84
N ALA A 94 6.31 6.59 9.85
CA ALA A 94 6.93 7.91 9.85
C ALA A 94 6.85 8.55 8.47
N HIS A 95 7.41 7.87 7.47
CA HIS A 95 7.41 8.29 6.08
C HIS A 95 7.64 7.08 5.15
N LEU A 96 7.16 7.19 3.91
CA LEU A 96 7.46 6.24 2.84
C LEU A 96 8.95 6.31 2.45
N PRO A 97 9.49 5.32 1.71
CA PRO A 97 10.91 5.29 1.33
C PRO A 97 11.41 6.56 0.62
N PHE A 98 10.61 7.10 -0.31
CA PHE A 98 10.95 8.29 -1.09
C PHE A 98 9.83 9.35 -1.03
N PRO A 99 9.67 10.10 0.07
CA PRO A 99 8.55 11.03 0.23
C PRO A 99 8.51 12.15 -0.83
N ILE A 100 9.69 12.54 -1.35
CA ILE A 100 9.83 13.61 -2.35
C ILE A 100 9.25 13.26 -3.72
N LEU A 101 9.15 11.97 -4.05
CA LEU A 101 8.54 11.52 -5.30
C LEU A 101 7.02 11.63 -5.25
N ASP A 102 6.44 11.69 -4.05
CA ASP A 102 5.00 11.65 -3.89
C ASP A 102 4.37 13.00 -4.23
N PRO A 103 3.42 13.06 -5.20
CA PRO A 103 2.71 14.29 -5.52
C PRO A 103 1.92 14.85 -4.33
N ARG A 104 1.57 14.01 -3.34
CA ARG A 104 0.88 14.44 -2.11
C ARG A 104 1.78 15.29 -1.20
N ASN A 105 3.10 15.14 -1.29
CA ASN A 105 4.07 15.86 -0.46
C ASN A 105 4.68 17.08 -1.17
N THR A 106 4.67 17.11 -2.50
CA THR A 106 5.27 18.22 -3.29
C THR A 106 4.33 19.41 -3.45
N SER A 107 3.00 19.18 -3.39
CA SER A 107 2.00 20.27 -3.46
C SER A 107 2.01 21.19 -2.24
N SER A 108 2.54 20.75 -1.09
CA SER A 108 2.69 21.59 0.11
C SER A 108 3.90 22.52 0.08
N GLN A 109 4.89 22.29 -0.80
CA GLN A 109 6.08 23.14 -0.93
C GLN A 109 5.96 24.22 -2.01
N MET A 110 4.99 24.14 -2.93
CA MET A 110 4.82 25.14 -4.00
C MET A 110 4.07 26.42 -3.57
N GLY A 111 3.78 26.58 -2.28
CA GLY A 111 3.06 27.75 -1.73
C GLY A 111 3.92 28.96 -1.32
N SER A 112 5.21 29.04 -1.65
CA SER A 112 6.04 30.19 -1.20
C SER A 112 7.26 30.54 -2.08
N SER A 113 7.14 30.49 -3.41
CA SER A 113 8.07 31.25 -4.25
C SER A 113 7.35 31.84 -5.46
N GLY A 114 6.93 33.09 -5.31
CA GLY A 114 6.60 33.94 -6.44
C GLY A 114 7.88 34.33 -7.18
N GLY A 115 7.94 34.10 -8.49
CA GLY A 115 9.03 34.52 -9.34
C GLY A 115 8.91 33.91 -10.73
N GLY A 116 8.49 34.72 -11.70
CA GLY A 116 8.16 34.31 -13.06
C GLY A 116 9.34 33.77 -13.88
N GLY A 117 8.99 33.08 -14.97
CA GLY A 117 9.93 32.67 -16.01
C GLY A 117 9.37 31.50 -16.80
N GLY A 118 8.86 31.76 -18.00
CA GLY A 118 8.45 30.73 -18.95
C GLY A 118 9.62 29.82 -19.28
N GLY A 119 9.42 28.52 -19.08
CA GLY A 119 10.36 27.47 -19.44
C GLY A 119 9.83 26.13 -18.93
N GLY A 120 9.62 25.18 -19.83
CA GLY A 120 9.06 23.85 -19.54
C GLY A 120 9.96 23.00 -18.64
N GLY A 121 10.05 23.36 -17.36
CA GLY A 121 10.66 22.54 -16.33
C GLY A 121 9.80 21.31 -16.11
N ARG A 122 10.21 20.19 -16.71
CA ARG A 122 9.69 18.86 -16.38
C ARG A 122 9.81 18.69 -14.86
N GLY A 123 8.70 18.78 -14.14
CA GLY A 123 8.63 18.34 -12.76
C GLY A 123 9.21 16.92 -12.70
N GLY A 124 10.11 16.67 -11.73
CA GLY A 124 10.73 15.35 -11.58
C GLY A 124 9.68 14.23 -11.56
N PRO A 125 10.07 12.98 -11.85
CA PRO A 125 9.13 11.87 -11.96
C PRO A 125 8.32 11.74 -10.67
N SER A 126 7.02 12.06 -10.73
CA SER A 126 6.11 11.90 -9.59
C SER A 126 5.65 10.45 -9.50
N MET A 127 5.79 9.85 -8.33
CA MET A 127 5.43 8.47 -8.07
C MET A 127 4.75 8.32 -6.71
N VAL A 128 3.59 7.68 -6.72
CA VAL A 128 2.85 7.38 -5.48
C VAL A 128 3.36 6.05 -4.93
N GLN A 129 3.72 6.03 -3.65
CA GLN A 129 4.08 4.81 -2.93
C GLN A 129 2.94 4.40 -1.99
N VAL A 130 2.67 3.10 -1.91
CA VAL A 130 1.68 2.52 -0.98
C VAL A 130 2.32 1.40 -0.17
N SER A 131 1.94 1.26 1.10
CA SER A 131 2.46 0.19 1.96
C SER A 131 1.65 -1.10 1.79
N ARG A 132 2.34 -2.24 1.67
CA ARG A 132 1.69 -3.55 1.50
C ARG A 132 2.26 -4.58 2.47
N LEU A 133 1.40 -5.16 3.29
CA LEU A 133 1.72 -6.37 4.06
C LEU A 133 1.41 -7.60 3.21
N HIS A 134 2.35 -8.53 3.10
CA HIS A 134 2.18 -9.76 2.32
C HIS A 134 2.51 -11.00 3.15
N MET A 135 1.48 -11.68 3.63
CA MET A 135 1.64 -12.84 4.51
C MET A 135 1.54 -14.16 3.73
N ARG A 136 2.50 -15.07 3.92
CA ARG A 136 2.35 -16.46 3.48
C ARG A 136 1.30 -17.16 4.34
N LEU A 137 0.36 -17.85 3.70
CA LEU A 137 -0.65 -18.68 4.36
C LEU A 137 -0.44 -20.14 3.97
N ASP A 138 -0.27 -20.96 4.99
CA ASP A 138 -0.13 -22.41 4.91
C ASP A 138 -1.32 -23.12 5.59
N ASP A 139 -1.18 -24.41 5.86
CA ASP A 139 -2.21 -25.23 6.51
C ASP A 139 -2.39 -24.96 8.01
N SER A 140 -1.49 -24.18 8.64
CA SER A 140 -1.47 -23.99 10.09
C SER A 140 -2.62 -23.14 10.62
N LYS A 141 -3.37 -22.47 9.73
CA LYS A 141 -4.40 -21.45 10.06
C LYS A 141 -3.88 -20.28 10.91
N VAL A 142 -2.57 -20.17 11.13
CA VAL A 142 -1.95 -19.09 11.88
C VAL A 142 -1.86 -17.85 10.99
N HIS A 143 -2.53 -16.77 11.37
CA HIS A 143 -2.49 -15.51 10.63
C HIS A 143 -2.73 -14.29 11.53
N CYS A 144 -2.24 -13.13 11.07
CA CYS A 144 -2.34 -11.90 11.84
C CYS A 144 -3.63 -11.11 11.56
N PHE A 145 -4.49 -11.53 10.61
CA PHE A 145 -5.73 -10.84 10.24
C PHE A 145 -6.88 -11.02 11.24
N THR A 146 -6.60 -10.83 12.53
CA THR A 146 -7.55 -11.02 13.64
C THR A 146 -7.92 -9.68 14.28
N GLY A 147 -9.03 -9.66 15.03
CA GLY A 147 -9.51 -8.45 15.73
C GLY A 147 -8.46 -7.79 16.62
N GLY A 148 -7.58 -8.58 17.27
CA GLY A 148 -6.52 -8.09 18.14
C GLY A 148 -5.46 -7.24 17.43
N ASN A 149 -5.23 -7.47 16.14
CA ASN A 149 -4.23 -6.74 15.34
C ASN A 149 -4.82 -5.58 14.55
N THR A 150 -6.11 -5.27 14.70
CA THR A 150 -6.83 -4.29 13.87
C THR A 150 -6.15 -2.92 13.85
N ASN A 151 -5.62 -2.46 14.99
CA ASN A 151 -4.98 -1.15 15.06
C ASN A 151 -3.66 -1.12 14.29
N THR A 152 -2.85 -2.17 14.38
CA THR A 152 -1.62 -2.32 13.61
C THR A 152 -1.89 -2.46 12.11
N LEU A 153 -2.90 -3.26 11.74
CA LEU A 153 -3.26 -3.51 10.34
C LEU A 153 -3.82 -2.28 9.63
N LYS A 154 -4.44 -1.34 10.36
CA LYS A 154 -4.93 -0.06 9.82
C LYS A 154 -3.82 0.87 9.32
N ASP A 155 -2.57 0.64 9.72
CA ASP A 155 -1.42 1.44 9.27
C ASP A 155 -0.87 0.99 7.91
N TRP A 156 -1.32 -0.17 7.44
CA TRP A 156 -0.98 -0.70 6.12
C TRP A 156 -2.04 -0.30 5.10
N ASP A 157 -1.62 0.21 3.93
CA ASP A 157 -2.55 0.57 2.86
C ASP A 157 -3.19 -0.68 2.26
N LEU A 158 -2.39 -1.72 2.00
CA LEU A 158 -2.81 -3.00 1.42
C LEU A 158 -2.48 -4.17 2.35
N LEU A 159 -3.42 -5.09 2.48
CA LEU A 159 -3.18 -6.41 3.07
C LEU A 159 -3.32 -7.47 1.98
N SER A 160 -2.37 -8.38 1.91
CA SER A 160 -2.33 -9.41 0.89
C SER A 160 -1.79 -10.72 1.45
N VAL A 161 -2.10 -11.82 0.76
CA VAL A 161 -1.69 -13.16 1.18
C VAL A 161 -1.14 -13.97 0.03
N LEU A 162 -0.12 -14.80 0.28
CA LEU A 162 0.34 -15.85 -0.62
C LEU A 162 -0.24 -17.18 -0.14
N VAL A 163 -1.13 -17.79 -0.91
CA VAL A 163 -1.76 -19.06 -0.51
C VAL A 163 -1.00 -20.25 -1.08
N THR A 164 -0.51 -21.14 -0.20
CA THR A 164 0.31 -22.29 -0.61
C THR A 164 -0.42 -23.64 -0.49
N SER A 165 -1.68 -23.64 -0.05
CA SER A 165 -2.50 -24.85 0.09
C SER A 165 -3.99 -24.60 -0.22
N ASP A 166 -4.76 -25.68 -0.41
CA ASP A 166 -6.21 -25.62 -0.63
C ASP A 166 -6.95 -25.00 0.56
N LYS A 167 -6.53 -25.38 1.78
CA LYS A 167 -7.11 -24.86 3.02
C LYS A 167 -6.82 -23.36 3.17
N ALA A 168 -5.61 -22.92 2.83
CA ALA A 168 -5.25 -21.51 2.82
C ALA A 168 -6.06 -20.73 1.78
N LEU A 169 -6.26 -21.27 0.57
CA LEU A 169 -7.11 -20.65 -0.44
C LEU A 169 -8.56 -20.53 0.04
N GLN A 170 -9.12 -21.58 0.64
CA GLN A 170 -10.47 -21.57 1.19
C GLN A 170 -10.60 -20.47 2.25
N LEU A 171 -9.70 -20.46 3.24
CA LEU A 171 -9.67 -19.46 4.31
C LEU A 171 -9.60 -18.03 3.74
N ALA A 172 -8.72 -17.80 2.78
CA ALA A 172 -8.56 -16.51 2.13
C ALA A 172 -9.83 -16.06 1.40
N CYS A 173 -10.50 -16.96 0.68
CA CYS A 173 -11.69 -16.64 -0.11
C CYS A 173 -12.98 -16.51 0.72
N THR A 174 -13.06 -17.12 1.90
CA THR A 174 -14.30 -17.15 2.71
C THR A 174 -14.25 -16.30 3.96
N GLU A 175 -13.17 -16.35 4.74
CA GLU A 175 -13.09 -15.67 6.03
C GLU A 175 -12.37 -14.33 5.90
N LEU A 176 -11.16 -14.34 5.32
CA LEU A 176 -10.33 -13.15 5.21
C LEU A 176 -10.84 -12.16 4.15
N ALA A 177 -11.58 -12.66 3.15
CA ALA A 177 -12.20 -11.83 2.13
C ALA A 177 -13.43 -11.06 2.64
N ASN A 178 -13.95 -11.36 3.84
CA ASN A 178 -15.15 -10.69 4.34
C ASN A 178 -14.92 -9.18 4.54
N PRO A 179 -15.90 -8.34 4.18
CA PRO A 179 -15.77 -6.90 4.36
C PRO A 179 -15.58 -6.55 5.84
N GLY A 180 -14.54 -5.78 6.13
CA GLY A 180 -14.17 -5.41 7.49
C GLY A 180 -12.84 -4.67 7.53
N PRO A 181 -12.41 -4.22 8.72
CA PRO A 181 -11.16 -3.48 8.86
C PRO A 181 -9.93 -4.33 8.49
N ASN A 182 -10.01 -5.65 8.65
CA ASN A 182 -8.91 -6.58 8.37
C ASN A 182 -9.10 -7.36 7.07
N GLN A 183 -9.98 -6.90 6.18
CA GLN A 183 -10.24 -7.54 4.90
C GLN A 183 -8.94 -7.56 4.05
N ILE A 184 -8.56 -8.73 3.53
CA ILE A 184 -7.47 -8.83 2.56
C ILE A 184 -7.91 -8.26 1.20
N SER A 185 -7.00 -7.58 0.50
CA SER A 185 -7.30 -6.95 -0.79
C SER A 185 -6.82 -7.80 -1.98
N ILE A 186 -5.73 -8.56 -1.79
CA ILE A 186 -5.05 -9.29 -2.85
C ILE A 186 -4.72 -10.72 -2.38
N ILE A 187 -5.03 -11.72 -3.20
CA ILE A 187 -4.60 -13.11 -3.04
C ILE A 187 -3.59 -13.43 -4.14
N SER A 188 -2.34 -13.67 -3.78
CA SER A 188 -1.26 -14.07 -4.67
C SER A 188 -1.13 -15.59 -4.70
N LEU A 189 -0.77 -16.13 -5.86
CA LEU A 189 -0.64 -17.58 -6.08
C LEU A 189 0.82 -17.93 -6.45
N PRO A 190 1.42 -18.98 -5.87
CA PRO A 190 2.77 -19.45 -6.22
C PRO A 190 2.74 -20.26 -7.53
N LEU A 191 2.46 -19.59 -8.65
CA LEU A 191 2.17 -20.25 -9.93
C LEU A 191 3.37 -20.97 -10.56
N HIS A 192 4.60 -20.62 -10.16
CA HIS A 192 5.83 -21.24 -10.67
C HIS A 192 6.15 -22.57 -9.99
N GLU A 193 5.60 -22.82 -8.80
CA GLU A 193 5.83 -24.04 -8.01
C GLU A 193 4.95 -25.19 -8.55
N ARG A 194 5.56 -26.36 -8.77
CA ARG A 194 4.83 -27.59 -9.18
C ARG A 194 4.97 -28.66 -8.09
N PRO A 195 3.91 -29.44 -7.83
CA PRO A 195 2.63 -29.47 -8.54
C PRO A 195 1.54 -28.65 -7.90
N TYR A 196 1.45 -27.33 -8.14
CA TYR A 196 0.31 -26.46 -7.80
C TYR A 196 -0.88 -27.23 -7.23
N HIS A 197 -0.85 -27.39 -5.90
CA HIS A 197 -1.34 -28.60 -5.23
C HIS A 197 -2.85 -28.61 -5.00
N PHE A 198 -3.52 -27.53 -5.39
CA PHE A 198 -4.90 -27.30 -5.06
C PHE A 198 -5.69 -26.75 -6.23
N ARG A 199 -6.94 -27.21 -6.30
CA ARG A 199 -7.83 -26.89 -7.39
C ARG A 199 -8.45 -25.52 -7.15
N LEU A 200 -8.35 -24.64 -8.12
CA LEU A 200 -9.05 -23.37 -8.11
C LEU A 200 -10.57 -23.58 -8.19
N ASN A 201 -11.23 -23.55 -7.04
CA ASN A 201 -12.68 -23.71 -6.97
C ASN A 201 -13.38 -22.42 -7.42
N ARG A 202 -14.05 -22.49 -8.57
CA ARG A 202 -14.77 -21.36 -9.18
C ARG A 202 -15.80 -20.71 -8.26
N LYS A 203 -16.43 -21.47 -7.34
CA LYS A 203 -17.39 -20.89 -6.38
C LYS A 203 -16.69 -19.99 -5.36
N GLN A 204 -15.58 -20.45 -4.79
CA GLN A 204 -14.78 -19.68 -3.83
C GLN A 204 -14.17 -18.43 -4.48
N ILE A 205 -13.59 -18.58 -5.67
CA ILE A 205 -13.00 -17.47 -6.43
C ILE A 205 -14.03 -16.39 -6.74
N ARG A 206 -15.20 -16.78 -7.25
CA ARG A 206 -16.27 -15.82 -7.53
C ARG A 206 -16.79 -15.15 -6.26
N GLN A 207 -16.82 -15.86 -5.15
CA GLN A 207 -17.19 -15.27 -3.87
C GLN A 207 -16.19 -14.18 -3.47
N ALA A 208 -14.89 -14.48 -3.50
CA ALA A 208 -13.83 -13.50 -3.21
C ALA A 208 -13.91 -12.28 -4.15
N GLN A 209 -14.13 -12.50 -5.46
CA GLN A 209 -14.31 -11.42 -6.44
C GLN A 209 -15.52 -10.53 -6.14
N ARG A 210 -16.66 -11.10 -5.74
CA ARG A 210 -17.85 -10.31 -5.32
C ARG A 210 -17.56 -9.48 -4.08
N LEU A 211 -16.78 -10.04 -3.16
CA LEU A 211 -16.30 -9.32 -1.98
C LEU A 211 -15.19 -8.32 -2.32
N GLY A 212 -14.80 -8.17 -3.59
CA GLY A 212 -13.84 -7.21 -4.11
C GLY A 212 -12.38 -7.53 -3.81
N VAL A 213 -12.06 -8.79 -3.50
CA VAL A 213 -10.69 -9.29 -3.43
C VAL A 213 -10.25 -9.68 -4.84
N VAL A 214 -9.02 -9.35 -5.20
CA VAL A 214 -8.44 -9.69 -6.51
C VAL A 214 -7.41 -10.81 -6.40
N PHE A 215 -7.20 -11.51 -7.51
CA PHE A 215 -6.18 -12.53 -7.65
C PHE A 215 -4.95 -11.92 -8.35
N GLU A 216 -3.77 -12.14 -7.79
CA GLU A 216 -2.53 -11.59 -8.32
C GLU A 216 -1.67 -12.67 -8.97
N ILE A 217 -1.24 -12.37 -10.19
CA ILE A 217 -0.28 -13.16 -10.95
C ILE A 217 1.09 -12.45 -10.86
N LEU A 218 2.02 -13.10 -10.16
CA LEU A 218 3.40 -12.65 -10.03
C LEU A 218 4.21 -13.25 -11.17
N TYR A 219 4.80 -12.43 -12.03
CA TYR A 219 5.48 -12.91 -13.24
C TYR A 219 7.00 -13.05 -13.09
N SER A 220 7.63 -12.32 -12.17
CA SER A 220 9.10 -12.29 -12.01
C SER A 220 9.68 -13.68 -11.80
N ALA A 221 9.10 -14.46 -10.88
CA ALA A 221 9.61 -15.77 -10.50
C ALA A 221 9.63 -16.78 -11.67
N ALA A 222 8.84 -16.57 -12.72
CA ALA A 222 8.84 -17.39 -13.93
C ALA A 222 9.93 -16.99 -14.93
N LEU A 223 10.32 -15.71 -14.93
CA LEU A 223 11.33 -15.16 -15.82
C LEU A 223 12.74 -15.27 -15.22
N PHE A 224 12.83 -14.98 -13.91
CA PHE A 224 14.06 -14.91 -13.12
C PHE A 224 13.90 -15.77 -11.85
N PRO A 225 13.99 -17.10 -11.99
CA PRO A 225 14.00 -17.98 -10.85
C PRO A 225 15.20 -17.66 -9.94
N PRO A 226 15.07 -17.82 -8.61
CA PRO A 226 16.17 -17.58 -7.68
C PRO A 226 17.41 -18.42 -8.03
N SER A 227 18.60 -17.84 -7.89
CA SER A 227 19.88 -18.53 -8.16
C SER A 227 20.14 -19.73 -7.25
N SER A 228 19.40 -19.84 -6.14
CA SER A 228 19.43 -21.01 -5.24
C SER A 228 18.76 -22.26 -5.83
N VAL A 229 17.98 -22.10 -6.91
CA VAL A 229 17.23 -23.18 -7.55
C VAL A 229 18.05 -23.79 -8.69
N SER A 230 18.09 -25.12 -8.76
CA SER A 230 18.75 -25.85 -9.85
C SER A 230 18.24 -25.39 -11.23
N ALA A 231 19.14 -25.34 -12.22
CA ALA A 231 18.83 -24.94 -13.60
C ALA A 231 17.67 -25.75 -14.22
N GLU A 232 17.56 -27.04 -13.90
CA GLU A 232 16.46 -27.89 -14.37
C GLU A 232 15.12 -27.45 -13.75
N THR A 233 15.11 -27.13 -12.47
CA THR A 233 13.91 -26.64 -11.76
C THR A 233 13.53 -25.24 -12.25
N ALA A 234 14.51 -24.35 -12.44
CA ALA A 234 14.35 -23.03 -13.03
C ALA A 234 13.70 -23.08 -14.43
N ARG A 235 14.12 -24.03 -15.28
CA ARG A 235 13.51 -24.25 -16.61
C ARG A 235 12.02 -24.60 -16.50
N ARG A 236 11.64 -25.38 -15.49
CA ARG A 236 10.25 -25.79 -15.25
C ARG A 236 9.38 -24.65 -14.71
N TYR A 237 9.95 -23.69 -13.97
CA TYR A 237 9.18 -22.58 -13.40
C TYR A 237 8.38 -21.81 -14.46
N ARG A 238 8.99 -21.54 -15.62
CA ARG A 238 8.32 -20.87 -16.74
C ARG A 238 7.14 -21.69 -17.29
N GLN A 239 7.33 -22.99 -17.47
CA GLN A 239 6.28 -23.89 -17.98
C GLN A 239 5.13 -24.01 -16.98
N ASN A 240 5.46 -24.19 -15.70
CA ASN A 240 4.49 -24.29 -14.61
C ASN A 240 3.68 -23.00 -14.50
N TRP A 241 4.37 -21.87 -14.45
CA TRP A 241 3.75 -20.56 -14.39
C TRP A 241 2.80 -20.32 -15.55
N MET A 242 3.23 -20.61 -16.79
CA MET A 242 2.39 -20.44 -17.97
C MET A 242 1.11 -21.29 -17.89
N THR A 243 1.22 -22.54 -17.42
CA THR A 243 0.09 -23.46 -17.29
C THR A 243 -0.87 -23.00 -16.19
N ASN A 244 -0.32 -22.67 -15.03
CA ASN A 244 -1.10 -22.31 -13.84
C ASN A 244 -1.72 -20.91 -13.99
N ALA A 245 -1.02 -19.95 -14.60
CA ALA A 245 -1.56 -18.62 -14.88
C ALA A 245 -2.74 -18.68 -15.86
N LYS A 246 -2.67 -19.52 -16.90
CA LYS A 246 -3.81 -19.78 -17.80
C LYS A 246 -5.01 -20.34 -17.04
N GLU A 247 -4.77 -21.23 -16.08
CA GLU A 247 -5.84 -21.77 -15.23
C GLU A 247 -6.48 -20.68 -14.35
N VAL A 248 -5.69 -19.77 -13.77
CA VAL A 248 -6.21 -18.60 -13.04
C VAL A 248 -7.08 -17.74 -13.95
N VAL A 249 -6.61 -17.39 -15.15
CA VAL A 249 -7.36 -16.59 -16.12
C VAL A 249 -8.66 -17.29 -16.50
N ARG A 250 -8.63 -18.61 -16.73
CA ARG A 250 -9.81 -19.42 -17.06
C ARG A 250 -10.85 -19.43 -15.94
N VAL A 251 -10.44 -19.64 -14.69
CA VAL A 251 -11.38 -19.75 -13.56
C VAL A 251 -11.95 -18.40 -13.15
N THR A 252 -11.14 -17.33 -13.22
CA THR A 252 -11.57 -15.95 -12.95
C THR A 252 -12.35 -15.32 -14.11
N GLY A 253 -12.24 -15.88 -15.32
CA GLY A 253 -12.75 -15.27 -16.55
C GLY A 253 -12.03 -13.96 -16.90
N GLY A 254 -10.78 -13.80 -16.45
CA GLY A 254 -9.98 -12.57 -16.60
C GLY A 254 -10.41 -11.38 -15.74
N LYS A 255 -11.48 -11.52 -14.95
CA LYS A 255 -11.98 -10.44 -14.08
C LYS A 255 -11.31 -10.48 -12.72
N GLY A 256 -11.09 -9.33 -12.09
CA GLY A 256 -10.51 -9.27 -10.74
C GLY A 256 -9.13 -9.93 -10.68
N VAL A 257 -8.35 -9.82 -11.75
CA VAL A 257 -6.96 -10.25 -11.82
C VAL A 257 -6.07 -9.01 -11.90
N ILE A 258 -4.95 -9.02 -11.19
CA ILE A 258 -3.88 -8.04 -11.30
C ILE A 258 -2.55 -8.73 -11.61
N PHE A 259 -1.65 -8.00 -12.26
CA PHE A 259 -0.27 -8.44 -12.47
C PHE A 259 0.67 -7.53 -11.69
N SER A 260 1.64 -8.13 -11.02
CA SER A 260 2.71 -7.42 -10.33
C SER A 260 4.03 -8.13 -10.59
N SER A 261 5.15 -7.42 -10.45
CA SER A 261 6.47 -8.00 -10.68
C SER A 261 6.71 -9.19 -9.76
N GLY A 262 6.64 -9.01 -8.45
CA GLY A 262 6.73 -10.11 -7.47
C GLY A 262 8.11 -10.28 -6.83
N PRO A 263 8.32 -11.34 -6.02
CA PRO A 263 9.60 -11.61 -5.39
C PRO A 263 10.65 -11.95 -6.46
N GLY A 264 11.87 -11.42 -6.32
CA GLY A 264 12.88 -11.39 -7.38
C GLY A 264 13.15 -9.99 -7.92
N GLY A 265 12.98 -8.96 -7.08
CA GLY A 265 13.21 -7.54 -7.37
C GLY A 265 14.66 -7.18 -7.64
N SER A 266 15.35 -7.91 -8.52
CA SER A 266 16.45 -7.32 -9.28
C SER A 266 15.83 -6.45 -10.38
N ALA A 267 16.58 -5.45 -10.83
CA ALA A 267 16.18 -4.58 -11.94
C ALA A 267 15.79 -5.38 -13.20
N GLU A 268 16.34 -6.58 -13.36
CA GLU A 268 16.08 -7.48 -14.48
C GLU A 268 14.66 -8.04 -14.49
N GLY A 269 14.04 -8.17 -13.31
CA GLY A 269 12.71 -8.74 -13.12
C GLY A 269 11.55 -7.85 -13.57
N LEU A 270 11.77 -6.54 -13.71
CA LEU A 270 10.72 -5.58 -14.06
C LEU A 270 10.44 -5.56 -15.57
N ARG A 271 9.17 -5.39 -15.95
CA ARG A 271 8.74 -5.24 -17.34
C ARG A 271 7.86 -4.01 -17.49
N GLY A 272 7.83 -3.43 -18.69
CA GLY A 272 6.93 -2.31 -18.98
C GLY A 272 5.46 -2.73 -18.88
N PRO A 273 4.53 -1.82 -18.51
CA PRO A 273 3.12 -2.17 -18.36
C PRO A 273 2.49 -2.71 -19.65
N GLN A 274 2.94 -2.25 -20.83
CA GLN A 274 2.45 -2.78 -22.12
C GLN A 274 2.92 -4.22 -22.38
N ASP A 275 4.14 -4.56 -21.97
CA ASP A 275 4.64 -5.93 -22.08
C ASP A 275 3.85 -6.87 -21.17
N VAL A 276 3.48 -6.38 -19.98
CA VAL A 276 2.61 -7.12 -19.06
C VAL A 276 1.21 -7.30 -19.66
N VAL A 277 0.64 -6.29 -20.34
CA VAL A 277 -0.63 -6.44 -21.08
C VAL A 277 -0.52 -7.52 -22.15
N ASN A 278 0.56 -7.52 -22.94
CA ASN A 278 0.81 -8.54 -23.96
C ASN A 278 1.00 -9.93 -23.36
N LEU A 279 1.69 -10.04 -22.23
CA LEU A 279 1.83 -11.30 -21.51
C LEU A 279 0.45 -11.81 -21.06
N ALA A 280 -0.41 -10.91 -20.61
CA ALA A 280 -1.74 -11.26 -20.15
C ALA A 280 -2.66 -11.71 -21.31
N THR A 281 -2.52 -11.14 -22.52
CA THR A 281 -3.23 -11.62 -23.71
C THR A 281 -2.71 -12.99 -24.17
N ILE A 282 -1.41 -13.27 -24.07
CA ILE A 282 -0.82 -14.61 -24.31
C ILE A 282 -1.40 -15.67 -23.36
N LEU A 283 -1.74 -15.27 -22.13
CA LEU A 283 -2.44 -16.13 -21.15
C LEU A 283 -3.92 -16.37 -21.48
N GLY A 284 -4.43 -15.80 -22.57
CA GLY A 284 -5.82 -15.98 -23.02
C GLY A 284 -6.80 -14.98 -22.42
N MET A 285 -6.32 -13.89 -21.81
CA MET A 285 -7.21 -12.84 -21.31
C MET A 285 -7.64 -11.90 -22.45
N PRO A 286 -8.91 -11.49 -22.51
CA PRO A 286 -9.38 -10.47 -23.45
C PRO A 286 -8.58 -9.17 -23.32
N ALA A 287 -8.27 -8.50 -24.45
CA ALA A 287 -7.37 -7.34 -24.47
C ALA A 287 -7.81 -6.18 -23.56
N ASN A 288 -9.12 -5.94 -23.44
CA ASN A 288 -9.68 -4.97 -22.52
C ASN A 288 -9.37 -5.32 -21.06
N LEU A 289 -9.63 -6.58 -20.65
CA LEU A 289 -9.34 -7.05 -19.29
C LEU A 289 -7.84 -7.12 -19.01
N ALA A 290 -7.03 -7.41 -20.02
CA ALA A 290 -5.57 -7.37 -19.92
C ALA A 290 -5.04 -5.98 -19.58
N LYS A 291 -5.56 -4.94 -20.25
CA LYS A 291 -5.25 -3.55 -19.91
C LYS A 291 -5.74 -3.18 -18.52
N ASP A 292 -6.95 -3.61 -18.14
CA ASP A 292 -7.51 -3.33 -16.82
C ASP A 292 -6.70 -3.98 -15.69
N ALA A 293 -6.09 -5.14 -15.92
CA ALA A 293 -5.29 -5.85 -14.92
C ALA A 293 -4.06 -5.08 -14.42
N VAL A 294 -3.53 -4.13 -15.21
CA VAL A 294 -2.39 -3.27 -14.83
C VAL A 294 -2.79 -1.81 -14.59
N SER A 295 -4.06 -1.46 -14.80
CA SER A 295 -4.56 -0.08 -14.70
C SER A 295 -5.78 0.03 -13.79
N GLN A 296 -6.98 -0.30 -14.26
CA GLN A 296 -8.22 -0.11 -13.51
C GLN A 296 -8.33 -1.04 -12.29
N ASN A 297 -7.99 -2.33 -12.42
CA ASN A 297 -8.15 -3.29 -11.31
C ASN A 297 -7.29 -2.91 -10.09
N PRO A 298 -5.97 -2.62 -10.23
CA PRO A 298 -5.16 -2.14 -9.10
C PRO A 298 -5.68 -0.83 -8.49
N LYS A 299 -6.19 0.11 -9.31
CA LYS A 299 -6.81 1.34 -8.82
C LYS A 299 -8.02 1.05 -7.93
N MET A 300 -8.90 0.15 -8.35
CA MET A 300 -10.08 -0.24 -7.58
C MET A 300 -9.70 -0.95 -6.27
N VAL A 301 -8.64 -1.77 -6.30
CA VAL A 301 -8.08 -2.41 -5.11
C VAL A 301 -7.64 -1.37 -4.08
N LEU A 302 -6.92 -0.34 -4.50
CA LEU A 302 -6.47 0.74 -3.61
C LEU A 302 -7.64 1.53 -3.01
N LEU A 303 -8.63 1.92 -3.82
CA LEU A 303 -9.81 2.63 -3.34
C LEU A 303 -10.58 1.80 -2.30
N LYS A 304 -10.72 0.49 -2.55
CA LYS A 304 -11.37 -0.42 -1.60
C LYS A 304 -10.55 -0.59 -0.33
N ALA A 305 -9.23 -0.68 -0.44
CA ALA A 305 -8.37 -0.84 0.71
C ALA A 305 -8.38 0.40 1.62
N GLN A 306 -8.52 1.61 1.06
CA GLN A 306 -8.73 2.84 1.82
C GLN A 306 -10.03 2.81 2.64
N ALA A 307 -11.12 2.25 2.10
CA ALA A 307 -12.39 2.15 2.82
C ALA A 307 -12.29 1.34 4.13
N ARG A 308 -11.32 0.41 4.26
CA ARG A 308 -11.09 -0.35 5.51
C ARG A 308 -10.66 0.52 6.69
N ARG A 309 -10.01 1.66 6.40
CA ARG A 309 -9.53 2.62 7.40
C ARG A 309 -10.66 3.53 7.90
N THR A 310 -11.82 3.48 7.25
CA THR A 310 -12.98 4.33 7.55
C THR A 310 -14.12 3.54 8.16
N TYR A 311 -14.99 4.24 8.89
CA TYR A 311 -16.20 3.63 9.43
C TYR A 311 -17.24 3.46 8.31
N LYS A 312 -17.71 2.22 8.12
CA LYS A 312 -18.74 1.87 7.09
C LYS A 312 -18.39 2.34 5.67
N ALA A 313 -17.11 2.37 5.31
CA ALA A 313 -16.63 2.82 3.99
C ALA A 313 -17.02 4.26 3.63
N VAL A 314 -17.34 5.11 4.63
CA VAL A 314 -17.62 6.52 4.41
C VAL A 314 -16.31 7.27 4.25
N LEU A 315 -16.00 7.67 3.02
CA LEU A 315 -14.85 8.52 2.71
C LEU A 315 -15.27 9.99 2.84
N SER A 316 -14.85 10.66 3.92
CA SER A 316 -14.99 12.11 4.06
C SER A 316 -13.64 12.79 3.83
N MET A 317 -13.64 13.88 3.07
CA MET A 317 -12.51 14.82 3.10
C MET A 317 -12.78 15.78 4.28
N PRO A 318 -12.00 15.71 5.37
CA PRO A 318 -12.18 16.65 6.46
C PRO A 318 -11.90 18.05 5.94
N LYS A 319 -12.95 18.88 5.85
CA LYS A 319 -12.79 20.32 5.62
C LYS A 319 -12.55 20.95 6.98
N LEU A 320 -11.39 21.60 7.13
CA LEU A 320 -11.14 22.44 8.30
C LEU A 320 -12.10 23.63 8.23
N VAL A 321 -13.14 23.62 9.06
CA VAL A 321 -14.01 24.77 9.24
C VAL A 321 -13.46 25.57 10.43
N PRO A 322 -13.11 26.86 10.27
CA PRO A 322 -12.69 27.68 11.39
C PRO A 322 -13.79 27.74 12.46
N ALA A 323 -13.41 27.91 13.73
CA ALA A 323 -14.36 28.10 14.81
C ALA A 323 -15.29 29.31 14.52
N PRO A 324 -16.57 29.24 14.90
CA PRO A 324 -17.50 30.36 14.71
C PRO A 324 -16.94 31.63 15.35
N GLY A 325 -16.70 32.68 14.55
CA GLY A 325 -16.17 33.97 15.01
C GLY A 325 -14.74 34.30 14.60
N GLN A 326 -14.00 33.39 13.95
CA GLN A 326 -12.76 33.75 13.27
C GLN A 326 -13.03 34.12 11.80
N PRO A 327 -12.62 35.32 11.34
CA PRO A 327 -12.77 35.68 9.94
C PRO A 327 -11.96 34.70 9.08
N LEU A 328 -12.60 34.16 8.04
CA LEU A 328 -11.93 33.39 7.00
C LEU A 328 -10.80 34.24 6.42
N PRO A 329 -9.59 33.70 6.18
CA PRO A 329 -8.65 34.37 5.30
C PRO A 329 -9.37 34.56 3.96
N ALA A 330 -9.51 35.82 3.55
CA ALA A 330 -10.24 36.16 2.33
C ALA A 330 -9.70 35.32 1.16
N PRO A 331 -10.56 34.78 0.29
CA PRO A 331 -10.08 34.14 -0.92
C PRO A 331 -9.23 35.16 -1.66
N ASN A 332 -7.99 34.79 -2.00
CA ASN A 332 -7.15 35.57 -2.91
C ASN A 332 -7.84 35.54 -4.28
N VAL A 333 -8.78 36.46 -4.49
CA VAL A 333 -9.28 36.79 -5.81
C VAL A 333 -8.12 37.51 -6.49
N ILE A 334 -7.43 36.79 -7.39
CA ILE A 334 -6.47 37.41 -8.29
C ILE A 334 -7.29 38.18 -9.31
N GLU A 335 -7.65 39.41 -8.98
CA GLU A 335 -8.14 40.38 -9.94
C GLU A 335 -6.96 41.30 -10.32
N ASN A 336 -6.43 41.07 -11.52
CA ASN A 336 -5.60 41.99 -12.30
C ASN A 336 -4.58 42.85 -11.52
N GLY A 337 -3.53 42.18 -11.03
CA GLY A 337 -2.15 42.65 -11.15
C GLY A 337 -1.84 44.12 -10.85
N LYS A 338 -2.24 44.66 -9.69
CA LYS A 338 -1.62 45.86 -9.08
C LYS A 338 -1.84 45.88 -7.56
N VAL A 339 -0.73 45.87 -6.80
CA VAL A 339 -0.73 45.98 -5.33
C VAL A 339 -0.64 47.46 -4.94
N SER A 340 -1.46 47.91 -4.00
CA SER A 340 -1.28 49.18 -3.28
C SER A 340 -1.75 49.00 -1.82
N PRO A 341 -0.99 49.46 -0.81
CA PRO A 341 -1.34 49.23 0.59
C PRO A 341 -2.36 50.29 1.05
N LYS A 342 -3.53 49.86 1.54
CA LYS A 342 -4.50 50.76 2.17
C LYS A 342 -4.25 50.78 3.68
N ARG A 343 -3.85 51.96 4.17
CA ARG A 343 -3.59 52.31 5.59
C ARG A 343 -4.88 52.20 6.44
N PRO A 344 -4.81 51.91 7.75
CA PRO A 344 -6.00 51.85 8.60
C PRO A 344 -6.49 53.26 8.90
N ALA A 345 -7.79 53.52 8.71
CA ALA A 345 -8.42 54.77 9.12
C ALA A 345 -8.91 54.67 10.57
N GLU A 346 -8.62 55.75 11.28
CA GLU A 346 -8.72 55.99 12.72
C GLU A 346 -10.15 56.31 13.16
N ASN A 347 -10.41 56.13 14.45
CA ASN A 347 -11.66 56.41 15.16
C ASN A 347 -12.19 57.84 14.95
N SER A 348 -13.51 57.97 14.75
CA SER A 348 -14.27 59.12 15.25
C SER A 348 -15.75 58.77 15.44
N ALA A 349 -16.20 58.74 16.69
CA ALA A 349 -17.62 58.74 17.09
C ALA A 349 -18.15 60.20 17.16
N PRO A 350 -19.41 60.45 17.59
CA PRO A 350 -20.59 60.66 16.74
C PRO A 350 -21.14 62.11 16.86
N PRO A 351 -22.33 62.41 16.29
CA PRO A 351 -23.23 63.26 17.10
C PRO A 351 -24.70 62.80 17.14
N MET A 352 -25.32 63.21 18.23
CA MET A 352 -26.69 62.95 18.68
C MET A 352 -27.77 63.77 17.94
N SER A 353 -28.98 63.22 18.03
CA SER A 353 -30.30 63.88 18.16
C SER A 353 -31.02 64.39 16.90
N LYS A 354 -32.20 63.82 16.65
CA LYS A 354 -33.49 64.52 16.77
C LYS A 354 -34.66 63.52 16.83
N LYS A 355 -35.53 63.74 17.82
CA LYS A 355 -36.88 63.17 18.00
C LYS A 355 -37.77 63.46 16.78
N VAL A 356 -38.78 62.61 16.51
CA VAL A 356 -40.22 62.96 16.51
C VAL A 356 -41.09 61.67 16.50
N LYS A 357 -42.20 61.74 17.26
CA LYS A 357 -43.32 60.80 17.54
C LYS A 357 -44.05 60.26 16.30
N VAL A 358 -44.47 58.99 16.25
CA VAL A 358 -45.74 58.37 16.73
C VAL A 358 -47.02 58.91 16.06
N ALA A 359 -47.71 58.04 15.32
CA ALA A 359 -49.09 57.62 15.58
C ALA A 359 -49.14 56.10 15.40
#